data_AF-A0A1Q7R591-F1
#
_entry.id   AF-A0A1Q7R591-F1
#
_cell.length_a   1.000
_cell.length_b   1.000
_cell.length_c   1.000
_cell.angle_alpha   90.00
_cell.angle_beta   90.00
_cell.angle_gamma   90.00
#
_symmetry.space_group_name_H-M   'P 1'
#
loop_
_entity.id
_entity.type
_entity.pdbx_description
1 polymer ?
#
loop_
_entity_poly.entity_id
_entity_poly.type
_entity_poly.pdbx_seq_one_letter_code
_entity_poly.pdbx_strand_id
1 'polypeptide(L)'
;MGSTAGQLRQILERELAVHRELLRLARARHLLLKQGRFDEAADLVVLEAAYIVTLRDLEARRRQVRHKTSTSVPDVAAFTRQIGTLLRGLGAVERANRALWAQRVLTPALAAVASATTSRAQARLN
;
A
#
# COMPACT_ATOMS: atom_id res chain seq x y z
N MET A 1 32.77 14.63 -9.07
CA MET A 1 31.37 15.05 -8.85
C MET A 1 30.48 14.31 -9.84
N GLY A 2 29.45 13.59 -9.38
CA GLY A 2 28.58 12.81 -10.26
C GLY A 2 27.69 13.71 -11.12
N SER A 3 27.55 13.39 -12.40
CA SER A 3 26.64 14.10 -13.31
C SER A 3 25.21 14.11 -12.78
N THR A 4 24.49 15.22 -12.96
CA THR A 4 23.09 15.40 -12.56
C THR A 4 22.18 14.30 -13.12
N ALA A 5 22.50 13.77 -14.30
CA ALA A 5 21.81 12.62 -14.90
C ALA A 5 22.01 11.32 -14.07
N GLY A 6 23.23 11.09 -13.56
CA GLY A 6 23.54 9.95 -12.69
C GLY A 6 22.83 10.05 -11.33
N GLN A 7 22.72 11.27 -10.78
CA GLN A 7 21.95 11.51 -9.55
C GLN A 7 20.46 11.22 -9.74
N LEU A 8 19.87 11.67 -10.86
CA LEU A 8 18.47 11.38 -11.17
C LEU A 8 18.21 9.87 -11.29
N ARG A 9 19.11 9.15 -11.97
CA ARG A 9 19.02 7.69 -12.10
C ARG A 9 19.07 7.00 -10.73
N GLN A 10 20.00 7.36 -9.86
CA GLN A 10 20.07 6.80 -8.51
C GLN A 10 18.81 7.06 -7.69
N ILE A 11 18.20 8.24 -7.82
CA ILE A 11 16.93 8.55 -7.15
C ILE A 11 15.81 7.64 -7.68
N LEU A 12 15.69 7.48 -9.00
CA LEU A 12 14.68 6.62 -9.61
C LEU A 12 14.86 5.13 -9.24
N GLU A 13 16.10 4.65 -9.17
CA GLU A 13 16.41 3.28 -8.71
C GLU A 13 15.98 3.07 -7.25
N ARG A 14 16.18 4.07 -6.39
CA ARG A 14 15.72 4.04 -5.00
C ARG A 14 14.21 4.12 -4.88
N GLU A 15 13.54 5.01 -5.63
CA GLU A 15 12.07 5.07 -5.69
C GLU A 15 11.48 3.72 -6.11
N LEU A 16 12.07 3.09 -7.14
CA LEU A 16 11.66 1.77 -7.61
C LEU A 16 11.82 0.69 -6.52
N ALA A 17 12.93 0.69 -5.79
CA ALA A 17 13.17 -0.24 -4.69
C ALA A 17 12.13 -0.07 -3.58
N VAL A 18 11.82 1.18 -3.19
CA VAL A 18 10.80 1.48 -2.17
C VAL A 18 9.41 1.03 -2.63
N HIS A 19 9.04 1.24 -3.89
CA HIS A 19 7.76 0.73 -4.42
C HIS A 19 7.66 -0.79 -4.41
N ARG A 20 8.76 -1.50 -4.66
CA ARG A 20 8.79 -2.97 -4.56
C ARG A 20 8.59 -3.44 -3.12
N GLU A 21 9.23 -2.79 -2.15
CA GLU A 21 9.03 -3.09 -0.73
C GLU A 21 7.60 -2.81 -0.28
N LEU A 22 7.01 -1.68 -0.66
CA LEU A 22 5.60 -1.37 -0.38
C LEU A 22 4.66 -2.46 -0.94
N LEU A 23 4.88 -2.91 -2.17
CA LEU A 23 4.10 -4.00 -2.75
C LEU A 23 4.30 -5.33 -2.00
N ARG A 24 5.53 -5.63 -1.56
CA ARG A 24 5.83 -6.83 -0.77
C ARG A 24 5.10 -6.79 0.57
N LEU A 25 5.13 -5.66 1.28
CA LEU A 25 4.43 -5.47 2.55
C LEU A 25 2.91 -5.59 2.38
N ALA A 26 2.34 -4.94 1.38
CA ALA A 26 0.91 -5.04 1.08
C ALA A 26 0.46 -6.49 0.83
N ARG A 27 1.28 -7.28 0.13
CA ARG A 27 1.05 -8.71 -0.11
C ARG A 27 1.20 -9.55 1.16
N ALA A 28 2.21 -9.29 1.98
CA ALA A 28 2.38 -9.96 3.27
C ALA A 28 1.17 -9.71 4.18
N ARG A 29 0.74 -8.44 4.26
CA ARG A 29 -0.48 -8.03 4.95
C ARG A 29 -1.71 -8.74 4.42
N HIS A 30 -1.83 -8.87 3.09
CA HIS A 30 -2.94 -9.63 2.48
C HIS A 30 -2.99 -11.09 2.96
N LEU A 31 -1.83 -11.75 3.06
CA LEU A 31 -1.75 -13.13 3.55
C LEU A 31 -2.15 -13.23 5.03
N LEU A 32 -1.66 -12.32 5.88
CA LEU A 32 -2.04 -12.27 7.29
C LEU A 32 -3.54 -12.04 7.48
N LEU A 33 -4.13 -11.13 6.70
CA LEU A 33 -5.58 -10.86 6.73
C LEU A 33 -6.39 -12.09 6.32
N LYS A 34 -5.95 -12.85 5.30
CA LYS A 34 -6.59 -14.11 4.92
C LYS A 34 -6.52 -15.19 6.01
N GLN A 35 -5.47 -15.16 6.84
CA GLN A 35 -5.31 -16.06 7.98
C GLN A 35 -6.08 -15.58 9.23
N GLY A 36 -6.75 -14.43 9.16
CA GLY A 36 -7.43 -13.82 10.31
C GLY A 36 -6.49 -13.16 11.32
N ARG A 37 -5.21 -12.97 10.98
CA ARG A 37 -4.18 -12.35 11.83
C ARG A 37 -4.18 -10.83 11.64
N PHE A 38 -5.24 -10.19 12.14
CA PHE A 38 -5.50 -8.76 11.92
C PHE A 38 -4.54 -7.83 12.68
N ASP A 39 -4.10 -8.21 13.88
CA ASP A 39 -3.21 -7.39 14.69
C ASP A 39 -1.82 -7.30 14.06
N GLU A 40 -1.25 -8.43 13.64
CA GLU A 40 0.02 -8.48 12.93
C GLU A 40 -0.05 -7.79 11.56
N ALA A 41 -1.21 -7.87 10.90
CA ALA A 41 -1.46 -7.11 9.69
C ALA A 41 -1.47 -5.60 9.96
N ALA A 42 -1.91 -5.14 11.13
CA ALA A 42 -1.85 -3.74 11.54
C ALA A 42 -0.42 -3.29 11.85
N ASP A 43 0.40 -4.14 12.48
CA ASP A 43 1.81 -3.82 12.75
C ASP A 43 2.60 -3.53 11.46
N LEU A 44 2.32 -4.26 10.38
CA LEU A 44 2.94 -4.01 9.07
C LEU A 44 2.61 -2.63 8.49
N VAL A 45 1.47 -2.02 8.86
CA VAL A 45 1.09 -0.67 8.40
C VAL A 45 2.04 0.40 8.95
N VAL A 46 2.57 0.19 10.16
CA VAL A 46 3.56 1.10 10.75
C VAL A 46 4.84 1.12 9.91
N LEU A 47 5.29 -0.05 9.47
CA LEU A 47 6.45 -0.17 8.59
C LEU A 47 6.18 0.45 7.20
N GLU A 48 4.99 0.25 6.63
CA GLU A 48 4.58 0.90 5.38
C GLU A 48 4.65 2.43 5.48
N ALA A 49 4.27 3.02 6.62
CA ALA A 49 4.32 4.45 6.84
C ALA A 49 5.76 5.01 6.74
N ALA A 50 6.75 4.29 7.26
CA ALA A 50 8.16 4.69 7.14
C ALA A 50 8.62 4.73 5.67
N TYR A 51 8.26 3.72 4.88
CA TYR A 51 8.57 3.69 3.44
C TYR A 51 7.87 4.80 2.65
N ILE A 52 6.63 5.17 3.02
CA ILE A 52 5.92 6.29 2.40
C ILE A 52 6.66 7.62 2.67
N VAL A 53 7.19 7.81 3.88
CA VAL A 53 8.00 9.00 4.21
C VAL A 53 9.28 9.02 3.37
N THR A 54 9.99 7.89 3.26
CA THR A 54 11.17 7.78 2.39
C THR A 54 10.84 8.12 0.94
N LEU A 55 9.72 7.63 0.42
CA LEU A 55 9.30 7.90 -0.96
C LEU A 55 9.06 9.41 -1.18
N ARG A 56 8.42 10.09 -0.25
CA ARG A 56 8.18 11.55 -0.34
C ARG A 56 9.47 12.37 -0.37
N ASP A 57 10.47 11.98 0.42
CA ASP A 57 11.80 12.60 0.40
C ASP A 57 12.50 12.38 -0.95
N LEU A 58 12.46 11.15 -1.48
CA LEU A 58 13.00 10.84 -2.81
C LEU A 58 12.30 11.64 -3.92
N GLU A 59 10.98 11.77 -3.88
CA GLU A 59 10.21 12.57 -4.84
C GLU A 59 10.55 14.07 -4.77
N ALA A 60 10.80 14.60 -3.57
CA ALA A 60 11.25 15.98 -3.39
C ALA A 60 12.64 16.19 -4.00
N ARG A 61 13.58 15.28 -3.74
CA ARG A 61 14.92 15.30 -4.32
C ARG A 61 14.88 15.16 -5.84
N ARG A 62 14.04 14.27 -6.36
CA ARG A 62 13.82 14.08 -7.80
C ARG A 62 13.37 15.37 -8.47
N ARG A 63 12.39 16.08 -7.86
CA ARG A 63 11.91 17.38 -8.35
C ARG A 63 13.05 18.41 -8.37
N GLN A 64 13.82 18.53 -7.29
CA GLN A 64 14.95 19.45 -7.22
C GLN A 64 16.01 19.17 -8.30
N VAL A 65 16.36 17.90 -8.50
CA VAL A 65 17.36 17.50 -9.52
C VAL A 65 16.83 17.74 -10.93
N ARG A 66 15.54 17.45 -11.18
CA ARG A 66 14.92 17.68 -12.49
C ARG A 66 14.89 19.17 -12.87
N HIS A 67 14.64 20.06 -11.92
CA HIS A 67 14.72 21.52 -12.17
C HIS A 67 16.14 21.99 -12.56
N LYS A 68 17.18 21.29 -12.08
CA LYS A 68 18.58 21.60 -12.39
C LYS A 68 19.09 20.92 -13.66
N THR A 69 18.30 20.04 -14.28
CA THR A 69 18.72 19.22 -15.43
C THR A 69 17.90 19.56 -16.67
N SER A 70 18.48 20.27 -17.64
CA SER A 70 17.87 20.49 -18.96
C SER A 70 17.98 19.29 -19.90
N THR A 71 18.73 18.25 -19.52
CA THR A 71 19.11 17.15 -20.40
C THR A 71 18.10 16.00 -20.31
N SER A 72 17.62 15.52 -21.47
CA SER A 72 16.85 14.29 -21.58
C SER A 72 17.69 13.13 -21.05
N VAL A 73 17.29 12.56 -19.91
CA VAL A 73 18.00 11.43 -19.30
C VAL A 73 17.42 10.14 -19.89
N PRO A 74 18.23 9.31 -20.57
CA PRO A 74 17.78 8.00 -21.00
C PRO A 74 17.33 7.16 -19.78
N ASP A 75 16.38 6.26 -19.99
CA ASP A 75 15.79 5.37 -18.97
C ASP A 75 14.70 5.94 -18.04
N VAL A 76 14.48 7.26 -17.97
CA VAL A 76 13.39 7.84 -17.14
C VAL A 76 12.02 7.26 -17.52
N ALA A 77 11.76 7.06 -18.81
CA ALA A 77 10.52 6.45 -19.29
C ALA A 77 10.39 4.97 -18.87
N ALA A 78 11.50 4.23 -18.80
CA ALA A 78 11.49 2.84 -18.33
C ALA A 78 11.16 2.77 -16.83
N PHE A 79 11.82 3.59 -16.00
CA PHE A 79 11.51 3.69 -14.57
C PHE A 79 10.07 4.09 -14.32
N THR A 80 9.57 5.11 -15.04
CA THR A 80 8.18 5.57 -14.91
C THR A 80 7.18 4.46 -15.23
N ARG A 81 7.43 3.67 -16.30
CA ARG A 81 6.59 2.51 -16.64
C ARG A 81 6.62 1.43 -15.55
N GLN A 82 7.79 1.11 -15.02
CA GLN A 82 7.94 0.11 -13.96
C GLN A 82 7.23 0.55 -12.68
N ILE A 83 7.44 1.79 -12.25
CA ILE A 83 6.75 2.39 -11.09
C ILE A 83 5.23 2.38 -11.31
N GLY A 84 4.75 2.77 -12.50
CA GLY A 84 3.32 2.74 -12.82
C GLY A 84 2.71 1.33 -12.71
N THR A 85 3.42 0.29 -13.15
CA THR A 85 2.98 -1.09 -12.99
C THR A 85 2.96 -1.54 -11.53
N LEU A 86 3.96 -1.17 -10.73
CA LEU A 86 3.99 -1.47 -9.30
C LEU A 86 2.84 -0.79 -8.55
N LEU A 87 2.56 0.48 -8.86
CA LEU A 87 1.45 1.23 -8.26
C LEU A 87 0.08 0.62 -8.58
N ARG A 88 -0.14 0.13 -9.81
CA ARG A 88 -1.37 -0.60 -10.16
C ARG A 88 -1.50 -1.90 -9.36
N GLY A 89 -0.41 -2.66 -9.25
CA GLY A 89 -0.37 -3.88 -8.45
C GLY A 89 -0.65 -3.62 -6.98
N LEU A 90 0.00 -2.60 -6.40
CA LEU A 90 -0.22 -2.16 -5.03
C LEU A 90 -1.68 -1.76 -4.81
N GLY A 91 -2.24 -0.92 -5.68
CA GLY A 91 -3.64 -0.50 -5.59
C GLY A 91 -4.64 -1.66 -5.65
N ALA A 92 -4.35 -2.71 -6.43
CA ALA A 92 -5.18 -3.91 -6.46
C ALA A 92 -5.12 -4.69 -5.14
N VAL A 93 -3.93 -4.89 -4.58
CA VAL A 93 -3.74 -5.59 -3.30
C VAL A 93 -4.35 -4.79 -2.14
N GLU A 94 -4.18 -3.47 -2.11
CA GLU A 94 -4.77 -2.60 -1.08
C GLU A 94 -6.30 -2.63 -1.09
N ARG A 95 -6.93 -2.69 -2.27
CA ARG A 95 -8.38 -2.87 -2.38
C ARG A 95 -8.82 -4.21 -1.79
N ALA A 96 -8.10 -5.29 -2.07
CA ALA A 96 -8.38 -6.60 -1.50
C ALA A 96 -8.20 -6.60 0.03
N ASN A 97 -7.17 -5.95 0.55
CA ASN A 97 -6.95 -5.79 2.00
C ASN A 97 -8.10 -5.05 2.66
N ARG A 98 -8.58 -3.95 2.08
CA ARG A 98 -9.75 -3.22 2.59
C ARG A 98 -11.02 -4.05 2.60
N ALA A 99 -11.24 -4.89 1.59
CA ALA A 99 -12.39 -5.79 1.56
C ALA A 99 -12.36 -6.80 2.73
N LEU A 100 -11.18 -7.38 3.01
CA LEU A 100 -11.01 -8.30 4.15
C LEU A 100 -11.24 -7.60 5.50
N TRP A 101 -10.72 -6.37 5.67
CA TRP A 101 -11.00 -5.55 6.85
C TRP A 101 -12.49 -5.23 7.01
N ALA A 102 -13.17 -4.85 5.93
CA ALA A 102 -14.59 -4.58 5.96
C ALA A 102 -15.39 -5.84 6.37
N GLN A 103 -15.05 -7.01 5.84
CA GLN A 103 -15.66 -8.28 6.23
C GLN A 103 -15.47 -8.57 7.73
N ARG A 104 -14.27 -8.33 8.28
CA ARG A 104 -14.00 -8.53 9.72
C ARG A 104 -14.88 -7.69 10.64
N VAL A 105 -15.24 -6.48 10.21
CA VAL A 105 -16.11 -5.56 10.96
C VAL A 105 -17.59 -5.90 10.74
N LEU A 106 -17.99 -6.20 9.51
CA LEU A 106 -19.38 -6.43 9.14
C LEU A 106 -19.91 -7.78 9.63
N THR A 107 -19.12 -8.85 9.58
CA THR A 107 -19.59 -10.21 9.93
C THR A 107 -20.08 -10.32 11.39
N PRO A 108 -19.35 -9.82 12.41
CA PRO A 108 -19.84 -9.82 13.79
C PRO A 108 -21.09 -8.96 13.98
N ALA A 109 -21.15 -7.79 13.31
CA ALA A 109 -22.30 -6.89 13.41
C ALA A 109 -23.58 -7.54 12.84
N LEU A 110 -23.48 -8.22 11.70
CA LEU A 110 -24.59 -8.96 11.11
C LEU A 110 -25.04 -10.13 11.98
N ALA A 111 -24.09 -10.87 12.58
CA ALA A 111 -24.41 -11.95 13.51
C ALA A 111 -25.14 -11.44 14.77
N ALA A 112 -24.72 -10.30 15.32
CA ALA A 112 -25.37 -9.67 16.47
C ALA A 112 -26.82 -9.24 16.15
N VAL A 113 -27.05 -8.65 14.96
CA VAL A 113 -28.39 -8.28 14.50
C VAL A 113 -29.27 -9.51 14.34
N ALA A 114 -28.78 -10.57 13.71
CA ALA A 114 -29.54 -11.81 13.54
C ALA A 114 -29.95 -12.40 14.89
N SER A 115 -29.02 -12.52 15.84
CA SER A 115 -29.29 -13.02 17.20
C SER A 115 -30.33 -12.16 17.95
N ALA A 116 -30.23 -10.83 17.87
CA ALA A 116 -31.19 -9.91 18.48
C ALA A 116 -32.60 -9.99 17.86
N THR A 117 -32.69 -10.42 16.61
CA THR A 117 -33.97 -10.60 15.90
C THR A 117 -34.62 -11.91 16.30
N THR A 118 -33.84 -12.99 16.40
CA THR A 118 -34.29 -14.30 16.90
C THR A 118 -34.80 -14.20 18.34
N SER A 119 -34.05 -13.54 19.23
CA SER A 119 -34.45 -13.36 20.63
C SER A 119 -35.78 -12.60 20.78
N ARG A 120 -36.00 -11.55 19.98
CA ARG A 120 -37.28 -10.81 19.94
C ARG A 120 -38.44 -11.64 19.41
N ALA A 121 -38.21 -12.51 18.42
CA ALA A 121 -39.23 -13.41 17.91
C ALA A 121 -39.66 -14.44 18.95
N GLN A 122 -38.69 -15.02 19.68
CA GLN A 122 -38.95 -15.97 20.76
C GLN A 122 -39.71 -15.35 21.94
N ALA A 123 -39.38 -14.11 22.33
CA ALA A 123 -40.07 -13.40 23.39
C ALA A 123 -41.53 -13.02 23.06
N ARG A 124 -41.95 -13.05 21.79
CA ARG A 124 -43.33 -12.79 21.37
C ARG A 124 -44.20 -14.05 21.29
N LEU A 125 -43.57 -15.22 21.34
CA LEU A 125 -44.23 -16.53 21.24
C LEU A 125 -44.46 -17.17 22.63
N ASN A 126 -43.88 -16.59 23.68
CA ASN A 126 -44.08 -16.95 25.09
C ASN A 126 -45.00 -15.92 25.74
#